data_AF-A0A0F2SAX6-F1
#
_entry.id   AF-A0A0F2SAX6-F1
#
_cell.length_a   1.000
_cell.length_b   1.000
_cell.length_c   1.000
_cell.angle_alpha   90.00
_cell.angle_beta   90.00
_cell.angle_gamma   90.00
#
_symmetry.space_group_name_H-M   'P 1'
#
loop_
_entity.id
_entity.type
_entity.pdbx_description
1 polymer ?
#
loop_
_entity_poly.entity_id
_entity_poly.type
_entity_poly.pdbx_seq_one_letter_code
_entity_poly.pdbx_strand_id
1 'polypeptide(L)'
;MPWIEIELSPRSEWNEDGLEDWAQALGAFLTDRGTGLNPQIHVLPGLNVLELGEAGIGELTLSSAERLVILEGLSLKGTIECDFARFVVNFARQMGAVGVCVSINSADDKNFWRKLGGIIQPDSVPLEGSIEQGKVAVEQLAKFSLLVTYQGEPALCLEPIMCNAHAPGVVSLSQRRLEKLYGGSPLGFASRVAVHCPWKLNREQWDNLLSFSRLQAFDLLEKLVSTCQDI
;
A
#
# COMPACT_ATOMS: atom_id res chain seq x y z
N MET A 1 -0.27 12.63 11.17
CA MET A 1 1.16 12.96 11.33
C MET A 1 1.59 13.32 9.94
N PRO A 2 2.20 14.48 9.74
CA PRO A 2 2.60 14.87 8.40
C PRO A 2 3.64 13.86 7.93
N TRP A 3 3.42 13.34 6.73
CA TRP A 3 4.39 12.54 6.00
C TRP A 3 4.92 13.33 4.80
N ILE A 4 6.10 12.91 4.33
CA ILE A 4 6.69 13.41 3.11
C ILE A 4 6.59 12.33 2.05
N GLU A 5 6.28 12.73 0.84
CA GLU A 5 6.30 11.87 -0.32
C GLU A 5 7.41 12.32 -1.27
N ILE A 6 8.22 11.37 -1.71
CA ILE A 6 9.16 11.54 -2.81
C ILE A 6 8.54 10.83 -4.00
N GLU A 7 8.08 11.60 -4.97
CA GLU A 7 7.64 11.06 -6.25
C GLU A 7 8.84 10.47 -7.01
N LEU A 8 8.65 9.27 -7.55
CA LEU A 8 9.68 8.55 -8.29
C LEU A 8 9.25 8.36 -9.73
N SER A 9 10.21 8.52 -10.64
CA SER A 9 10.05 8.08 -12.03
C SER A 9 10.58 6.64 -12.14
N PRO A 10 9.72 5.60 -12.10
CA PRO A 10 10.16 4.21 -12.11
C PRO A 10 10.93 3.87 -13.38
N ARG A 11 11.96 3.02 -13.26
CA ARG A 11 12.77 2.55 -14.41
C ARG A 11 12.31 1.23 -15.01
N SER A 12 11.41 0.55 -14.31
CA SER A 12 10.84 -0.74 -14.67
C SER A 12 9.37 -0.78 -14.30
N GLU A 13 8.66 -1.81 -14.77
CA GLU A 13 7.38 -2.16 -14.17
C GLU A 13 7.57 -2.59 -12.72
N TRP A 14 6.47 -2.51 -11.95
CA TRP A 14 6.46 -2.87 -10.54
C TRP A 14 6.69 -4.37 -10.38
N ASN A 15 7.84 -4.72 -9.81
CA ASN A 15 8.23 -6.10 -9.59
C ASN A 15 7.64 -6.61 -8.27
N GLU A 16 6.38 -7.05 -8.31
CA GLU A 16 5.68 -7.64 -7.15
C GLU A 16 6.33 -8.95 -6.68
N ASP A 17 6.93 -9.71 -7.60
CA ASP A 17 7.55 -11.01 -7.30
C ASP A 17 8.96 -10.87 -6.70
N GLY A 18 9.57 -9.68 -6.81
CA GLY A 18 10.93 -9.38 -6.32
C GLY A 18 11.04 -9.10 -4.83
N LEU A 19 10.07 -9.50 -3.99
CA LEU A 19 10.09 -9.26 -2.54
C LEU A 19 11.28 -9.91 -1.84
N GLU A 20 11.70 -11.08 -2.32
CA GLU A 20 12.93 -11.73 -1.84
C GLU A 20 14.17 -10.89 -2.20
N ASP A 21 14.19 -10.27 -3.39
CA ASP A 21 15.26 -9.34 -3.80
C ASP A 21 15.30 -8.11 -2.90
N TRP A 22 14.14 -7.62 -2.44
CA TRP A 22 14.05 -6.50 -1.48
C TRP A 22 14.73 -6.83 -0.15
N ALA A 23 14.35 -7.94 0.49
CA ALA A 23 14.94 -8.32 1.76
C ALA A 23 16.42 -8.68 1.63
N GLN A 24 16.81 -9.36 0.56
CA GLN A 24 18.20 -9.71 0.31
C GLN A 24 19.06 -8.47 0.07
N ALA A 25 18.60 -7.53 -0.75
CA ALA A 25 19.33 -6.29 -1.02
C ALA A 25 19.47 -5.41 0.23
N LEU A 26 18.41 -5.33 1.04
CA LEU A 26 18.42 -4.59 2.30
C LEU A 26 19.31 -5.27 3.35
N GLY A 27 19.26 -6.60 3.45
CA GLY A 27 20.14 -7.38 4.32
C GLY A 27 21.62 -7.27 3.93
N ALA A 28 21.92 -7.30 2.63
CA ALA A 28 23.26 -7.08 2.11
C ALA A 28 23.77 -5.67 2.43
N PHE A 29 22.95 -4.63 2.20
CA PHE A 29 23.31 -3.25 2.54
C PHE A 29 23.65 -3.09 4.03
N LEU A 30 22.83 -3.66 4.91
CA LEU A 30 23.00 -3.59 6.36
C LEU A 30 24.28 -4.34 6.81
N THR A 31 24.54 -5.51 6.21
CA THR A 31 25.75 -6.30 6.47
C THR A 31 27.02 -5.56 6.05
N ASP A 32 27.05 -4.97 4.85
CA ASP A 32 28.19 -4.19 4.34
C ASP A 32 28.49 -2.96 5.20
N ARG A 33 27.46 -2.37 5.82
CA ARG A 33 27.61 -1.25 6.75
C ARG A 33 27.95 -1.67 8.18
N GLY A 34 28.13 -2.97 8.43
CA GLY A 34 28.56 -3.52 9.70
C GLY A 34 27.51 -3.43 10.81
N THR A 35 26.22 -3.30 10.47
CA THR A 35 25.15 -3.19 11.49
C THR A 35 24.79 -4.55 12.08
N GLY A 36 25.05 -5.64 11.35
CA GLY A 36 24.70 -7.01 11.77
C GLY A 36 23.20 -7.28 11.85
N LEU A 37 22.36 -6.34 11.38
CA LEU A 37 20.91 -6.49 11.39
C LEU A 37 20.48 -7.40 10.25
N ASN A 38 19.65 -8.39 10.58
CA ASN A 38 19.04 -9.26 9.59
C ASN A 38 17.57 -8.88 9.41
N PRO A 39 17.18 -8.29 8.27
CA PRO A 39 15.80 -7.87 8.06
C PRO A 39 14.87 -9.08 7.92
N GLN A 40 13.65 -8.98 8.45
CA GLN A 40 12.63 -10.04 8.37
C GLN A 40 11.44 -9.57 7.53
N ILE A 41 10.94 -10.46 6.66
CA ILE A 41 9.74 -10.19 5.86
C ILE A 41 8.53 -10.80 6.52
N HIS A 42 7.50 -9.99 6.72
CA HIS A 42 6.15 -10.40 7.05
C HIS A 42 5.24 -10.14 5.86
N VAL A 43 4.75 -11.23 5.25
CA VAL A 43 3.79 -11.16 4.15
C VAL A 43 2.40 -11.06 4.72
N LEU A 44 1.72 -9.94 4.46
CA LEU A 44 0.32 -9.73 4.82
C LEU A 44 -0.53 -9.64 3.54
N PRO A 45 -1.83 -9.97 3.62
CA PRO A 45 -2.72 -9.77 2.48
C PRO A 45 -2.74 -8.28 2.11
N GLY A 46 -2.21 -7.94 0.94
CA GLY A 46 -2.21 -6.58 0.43
C GLY A 46 -0.97 -5.74 0.70
N LEU A 47 0.00 -6.25 1.45
CA LEU A 47 1.23 -5.53 1.78
C LEU A 47 2.31 -6.45 2.30
N ASN A 48 3.56 -6.07 2.10
CA ASN A 48 4.70 -6.76 2.68
C ASN A 48 5.41 -5.81 3.63
N VAL A 49 5.59 -6.25 4.87
CA VAL A 49 6.30 -5.49 5.89
C VAL A 49 7.69 -6.07 6.02
N LEU A 50 8.70 -5.23 5.86
CA LEU A 50 10.08 -5.57 6.16
C LEU A 50 10.52 -4.86 7.43
N GLU A 51 10.79 -5.65 8.46
CA GLU A 51 11.30 -5.15 9.73
C GLU A 51 12.82 -5.01 9.68
N LEU A 52 13.31 -3.82 10.05
CA LEU A 52 14.73 -3.50 10.03
C LEU A 52 15.37 -3.86 11.39
N GLY A 53 15.73 -5.15 11.53
CA GLY A 53 16.47 -5.69 12.67
C GLY A 53 15.61 -6.14 13.86
N GLU A 54 16.21 -6.88 14.81
CA GLU A 54 15.51 -7.55 15.93
C GLU A 54 14.79 -6.62 16.91
N ALA A 55 15.05 -5.30 16.86
CA ALA A 55 14.43 -4.29 17.71
C ALA A 55 13.57 -3.27 16.94
N GLY A 56 13.30 -3.47 15.64
CA GLY A 56 12.39 -2.62 14.87
C GLY A 56 12.86 -1.17 14.73
N ILE A 57 14.11 -0.94 14.34
CA ILE A 57 14.70 0.41 14.17
C ILE A 57 13.93 1.23 13.10
N GLY A 58 13.20 0.53 12.24
CA GLY A 58 12.18 1.08 11.35
C GLY A 58 11.43 -0.05 10.66
N GLU A 59 10.35 0.31 9.98
CA GLU A 59 9.50 -0.57 9.22
C GLU A 59 9.42 -0.08 7.77
N LEU A 60 9.61 -0.99 6.82
CA LEU A 60 9.44 -0.70 5.39
C LEU A 60 8.23 -1.49 4.88
N THR A 61 7.15 -0.79 4.60
CA THR A 61 5.92 -1.37 4.06
C THR A 61 5.85 -1.17 2.55
N LEU A 62 5.79 -2.27 1.83
CA LEU A 62 5.64 -2.32 0.38
C LEU A 62 4.16 -2.44 0.05
N SER A 63 3.62 -1.35 -0.48
CA SER A 63 2.23 -1.21 -0.90
C SER A 63 2.11 -1.58 -2.37
N SER A 64 1.68 -2.82 -2.65
CA SER A 64 1.56 -3.32 -4.02
C SER A 64 0.48 -2.58 -4.80
N ALA A 65 -0.72 -2.43 -4.22
CA ALA A 65 -1.83 -1.71 -4.84
C ALA A 65 -1.47 -0.29 -5.30
N GLU A 66 -0.76 0.50 -4.50
CA GLU A 66 -0.38 1.88 -4.88
C GLU A 66 1.02 1.97 -5.49
N ARG A 67 1.78 0.87 -5.53
CA ARG A 67 3.19 0.82 -5.94
C ARG A 67 4.06 1.80 -5.14
N LEU A 68 3.77 1.91 -3.85
CA LEU A 68 4.43 2.82 -2.93
C LEU A 68 5.30 2.05 -1.93
N VAL A 69 6.36 2.72 -1.48
CA VAL A 69 7.22 2.25 -0.40
C VAL A 69 7.04 3.17 0.78
N ILE A 70 6.50 2.66 1.88
CA ILE A 70 6.21 3.42 3.09
C ILE A 70 7.29 3.09 4.12
N LEU A 71 8.03 4.09 4.57
CA LEU A 71 9.06 3.95 5.58
C LEU A 71 8.61 4.62 6.88
N GLU A 72 8.47 3.82 7.92
CA GLU A 72 8.06 4.25 9.25
C GLU A 72 9.15 3.97 10.29
N GLY A 73 9.12 4.69 11.41
CA GLY A 73 10.01 4.44 12.56
C GLY A 73 11.48 4.83 12.39
N LEU A 74 11.98 5.08 11.18
CA LEU A 74 13.38 5.44 10.97
C LEU A 74 13.69 6.85 11.53
N SER A 75 14.69 6.93 12.40
CA SER A 75 15.21 8.19 12.94
C SER A 75 16.58 8.51 12.33
N LEU A 76 16.73 9.63 11.62
CA LEU A 76 17.95 9.97 10.88
C LEU A 76 18.99 10.67 11.78
N LYS A 77 19.46 9.97 12.81
CA LYS A 77 20.42 10.52 13.80
C LYS A 77 21.89 10.40 13.39
N GLY A 78 22.20 9.62 12.36
CA GLY A 78 23.57 9.34 11.93
C GLY A 78 23.72 9.19 10.41
N THR A 79 24.97 8.96 9.99
CA THR A 79 25.33 8.81 8.58
C THR A 79 24.81 7.50 7.98
N ILE A 80 24.74 6.44 8.78
CA ILE A 80 24.26 5.12 8.33
C ILE A 80 22.77 5.19 7.99
N GLU A 81 21.96 5.83 8.82
CA GLU A 81 20.53 5.98 8.61
C GLU A 81 20.23 6.88 7.40
N CYS A 82 21.03 7.94 7.22
CA CYS A 82 20.96 8.77 6.02
C CYS A 82 21.33 8.01 4.74
N ASP A 83 22.36 7.16 4.78
CA ASP A 83 22.76 6.33 3.64
C ASP A 83 21.73 5.24 3.35
N PHE A 84 21.13 4.66 4.40
CA PHE A 84 20.03 3.71 4.28
C PHE A 84 18.81 4.35 3.61
N ALA A 85 18.40 5.54 4.06
CA ALA A 85 17.29 6.27 3.45
C ALA A 85 17.53 6.54 1.95
N ARG A 86 18.75 6.93 1.57
CA ARG A 86 19.12 7.11 0.16
C ARG A 86 19.10 5.79 -0.62
N PHE A 87 19.53 4.69 0.01
CA PHE A 87 19.49 3.36 -0.58
C PHE A 87 18.04 2.96 -0.87
N VAL A 88 17.14 3.07 0.11
CA VAL A 88 15.71 2.75 -0.03
C VAL A 88 15.08 3.52 -1.18
N VAL A 89 15.31 4.84 -1.28
CA VAL A 89 14.77 5.66 -2.37
C VAL A 89 15.27 5.20 -3.75
N ASN A 90 16.56 4.92 -3.87
CA ASN A 90 17.14 4.47 -5.14
C ASN A 90 16.64 3.08 -5.53
N PHE A 91 16.55 2.18 -4.55
CA PHE A 91 16.12 0.81 -4.75
C PHE A 91 14.62 0.76 -5.10
N ALA A 92 13.77 1.53 -4.42
CA ALA A 92 12.36 1.70 -4.75
C ALA A 92 12.15 2.09 -6.22
N ARG A 93 12.91 3.07 -6.69
CA ARG A 93 12.85 3.50 -8.10
C ARG A 93 13.27 2.39 -9.07
N GLN A 94 14.26 1.56 -8.70
CA GLN A 94 14.73 0.43 -9.51
C GLN A 94 13.71 -0.71 -9.58
N MET A 95 12.94 -0.90 -8.51
CA MET A 95 11.91 -1.94 -8.41
C MET A 95 10.54 -1.51 -8.97
N GLY A 96 10.46 -0.29 -9.52
CA GLY A 96 9.28 0.21 -10.19
C GLY A 96 8.28 0.93 -9.29
N ALA A 97 8.67 1.34 -8.08
CA ALA A 97 7.83 2.16 -7.21
C ALA A 97 7.55 3.52 -7.85
N VAL A 98 6.35 4.04 -7.64
CA VAL A 98 5.96 5.39 -8.09
C VAL A 98 6.25 6.46 -7.04
N GLY A 99 6.48 6.06 -5.80
CA GLY A 99 6.77 6.98 -4.71
C GLY A 99 7.31 6.31 -3.46
N VAL A 100 7.95 7.11 -2.61
CA VAL A 100 8.38 6.73 -1.26
C VAL A 100 7.72 7.69 -0.27
N CYS A 101 6.98 7.14 0.69
CA CYS A 101 6.29 7.88 1.74
C CYS A 101 7.03 7.68 3.06
N VAL A 102 7.26 8.76 3.80
CA VAL A 102 8.03 8.72 5.05
C VAL A 102 7.34 9.52 6.15
N SER A 103 7.25 8.97 7.36
CA SER A 103 6.74 9.72 8.50
C SER A 103 7.74 10.78 8.97
N ILE A 104 7.26 11.98 9.27
CA ILE A 104 8.13 13.06 9.78
C ILE A 104 8.24 12.96 11.30
N ASN A 105 9.39 12.50 11.79
CA ASN A 105 9.64 12.34 13.22
C ASN A 105 10.37 13.53 13.86
N SER A 106 11.07 14.35 13.06
CA SER A 106 11.79 15.54 13.52
C SER A 106 11.98 16.60 12.43
N ALA A 107 12.41 17.81 12.82
CA ALA A 107 12.74 18.88 11.89
C ALA A 107 13.97 18.56 11.01
N ASP A 108 14.93 17.80 11.55
CA ASP A 108 16.11 17.36 10.81
C ASP A 108 15.74 16.30 9.76
N ASP A 109 14.87 15.35 10.11
CA ASP A 109 14.34 14.38 9.14
C ASP A 109 13.63 15.11 8.00
N LYS A 110 12.77 16.08 8.34
CA LYS A 110 12.05 16.90 7.36
C LYS A 110 13.01 17.58 6.37
N ASN A 111 14.09 18.18 6.86
CA ASN A 111 15.06 18.86 6.00
C ASN A 111 15.83 17.88 5.11
N PHE A 112 16.17 16.70 5.63
CA PHE A 112 16.82 15.65 4.85
C PHE A 112 15.92 15.18 3.70
N TRP A 113 14.67 14.82 4.00
CA TRP A 113 13.74 14.30 2.99
C TRP A 113 13.41 15.33 1.92
N ARG A 114 13.27 16.62 2.29
CA ARG A 114 13.11 17.71 1.31
C ARG A 114 14.31 17.86 0.38
N LYS A 115 15.55 17.66 0.87
CA LYS A 115 16.75 17.67 0.02
C LYS A 115 16.78 16.52 -0.97
N LEU A 116 16.10 15.40 -0.67
CA LEU A 116 15.90 14.28 -1.59
C LEU A 116 14.72 14.48 -2.56
N GLY A 117 14.10 15.67 -2.58
CA GLY A 117 12.97 15.98 -3.45
C GLY A 117 11.60 15.74 -2.81
N GLY A 118 11.55 15.45 -1.51
CA GLY A 118 10.31 15.18 -0.80
C GLY A 118 9.39 16.39 -0.67
N ILE A 119 8.11 16.17 -0.93
CA ILE A 119 7.02 17.12 -0.78
C ILE A 119 6.21 16.75 0.47
N ILE A 120 5.87 17.74 1.28
CA ILE A 120 5.04 17.52 2.47
C ILE A 120 3.60 17.38 2.01
N GLN A 121 2.98 16.26 2.32
CA GLN A 121 1.57 16.06 2.06
C GLN A 121 0.72 16.65 3.21
N PRO A 122 -0.50 17.12 2.92
CA PRO A 122 -1.40 17.63 3.93
C PRO A 122 -1.76 16.54 4.95
N ASP A 123 -1.93 16.94 6.21
CA ASP A 123 -2.42 16.03 7.25
C ASP A 123 -3.88 15.64 6.96
N SER A 124 -4.17 14.35 7.12
CA SER A 124 -5.55 13.84 7.10
C SER A 124 -6.40 14.50 8.20
N VAL A 125 -7.62 14.90 7.88
CA VAL A 125 -8.59 15.49 8.83
C VAL A 125 -9.69 14.50 9.17
N PRO A 126 -10.35 14.57 10.34
CA PRO A 126 -11.52 13.74 10.60
C PRO A 126 -12.60 13.95 9.54
N LEU A 127 -13.17 12.86 9.01
CA LEU A 127 -14.34 12.97 8.14
C LEU A 127 -15.58 13.25 9.00
N GLU A 128 -16.27 14.36 8.72
CA GLU A 128 -17.52 14.70 9.40
C GLU A 128 -18.71 13.95 8.80
N GLY A 129 -19.56 13.41 9.68
CA GLY A 129 -20.79 12.72 9.29
C GLY A 129 -20.60 11.26 8.86
N SER A 130 -21.71 10.68 8.38
CA SER A 130 -21.76 9.31 7.86
C SER A 130 -21.38 9.26 6.37
N ILE A 131 -20.94 8.09 5.92
CA ILE A 131 -20.68 7.83 4.51
C ILE A 131 -22.01 7.77 3.76
N GLU A 132 -22.12 8.53 2.68
CA GLU A 132 -23.26 8.44 1.75
C GLU A 132 -22.91 7.50 0.60
N GLN A 133 -23.73 6.47 0.37
CA GLN A 133 -23.52 5.47 -0.68
C GLN A 133 -23.30 6.08 -2.07
N GLY A 134 -24.08 7.11 -2.44
CA GLY A 134 -23.99 7.75 -3.75
C GLY A 134 -22.70 8.54 -4.01
N LYS A 135 -21.86 8.71 -2.98
CA LYS A 135 -20.55 9.38 -3.08
C LYS A 135 -19.38 8.39 -3.08
N VAL A 136 -19.66 7.09 -2.96
CA VAL A 136 -18.66 6.02 -3.02
C VAL A 136 -18.56 5.53 -4.46
N ALA A 137 -17.33 5.43 -4.96
CA ALA A 137 -17.05 4.81 -6.25
C ALA A 137 -15.85 3.86 -6.15
N VAL A 138 -15.71 2.99 -7.15
CA VAL A 138 -14.60 2.05 -7.27
C VAL A 138 -14.00 2.15 -8.66
N GLU A 139 -12.68 2.28 -8.72
CA GLU A 139 -11.89 2.32 -9.94
C GLU A 139 -10.71 1.36 -9.88
N GLN A 140 -10.13 1.06 -11.04
CA GLN A 140 -8.94 0.23 -11.13
C GLN A 140 -7.73 1.07 -10.74
N LEU A 141 -6.92 0.55 -9.82
CA LEU A 141 -5.69 1.21 -9.39
C LEU A 141 -4.48 0.66 -10.13
N ALA A 142 -4.22 -0.64 -10.00
CA ALA A 142 -3.12 -1.33 -10.66
C ALA A 142 -3.43 -2.81 -10.80
N LYS A 143 -3.23 -3.41 -11.99
CA LYS A 143 -3.60 -4.81 -12.28
C LYS A 143 -5.02 -5.13 -11.78
N PHE A 144 -5.16 -5.97 -10.75
CA PHE A 144 -6.42 -6.35 -10.14
C PHE A 144 -6.74 -5.58 -8.84
N SER A 145 -5.83 -4.74 -8.36
CA SER A 145 -6.02 -3.88 -7.20
C SER A 145 -6.94 -2.72 -7.56
N LEU A 146 -7.84 -2.39 -6.63
CA LEU A 146 -8.88 -1.40 -6.82
C LEU A 146 -8.71 -0.24 -5.82
N LEU A 147 -9.16 0.94 -6.22
CA LEU A 147 -9.27 2.11 -5.37
C LEU A 147 -10.74 2.42 -5.14
N VAL A 148 -11.12 2.50 -3.85
CA VAL A 148 -12.38 3.06 -3.42
C VAL A 148 -12.18 4.55 -3.21
N THR A 149 -13.02 5.35 -3.83
CA THR A 149 -13.06 6.80 -3.64
C THR A 149 -14.31 7.20 -2.88
N TYR A 150 -14.22 8.29 -2.14
CA TYR A 150 -15.35 8.97 -1.53
C TYR A 150 -15.30 10.45 -1.91
N GLN A 151 -16.40 11.02 -2.40
CA GLN A 151 -16.42 12.41 -2.87
C GLN A 151 -15.36 12.74 -3.95
N GLY A 152 -14.93 11.73 -4.72
CA GLY A 152 -13.89 11.88 -5.74
C GLY A 152 -12.46 11.80 -5.23
N GLU A 153 -12.25 11.66 -3.93
CA GLU A 153 -10.91 11.52 -3.34
C GLU A 153 -10.64 10.06 -2.94
N PRO A 154 -9.37 9.62 -2.93
CA PRO A 154 -9.00 8.27 -2.52
C PRO A 154 -9.39 7.99 -1.06
N ALA A 155 -9.95 6.82 -0.79
CA ALA A 155 -10.35 6.41 0.56
C ALA A 155 -9.69 5.10 0.96
N LEU A 156 -9.93 4.01 0.21
CA LEU A 156 -9.42 2.67 0.53
C LEU A 156 -8.80 2.01 -0.69
N CYS A 157 -7.72 1.26 -0.49
CA CYS A 157 -7.22 0.31 -1.49
C CYS A 157 -7.77 -1.08 -1.18
N LEU A 158 -8.18 -1.80 -2.23
CA LEU A 158 -8.68 -3.17 -2.15
C LEU A 158 -7.81 -4.10 -2.97
N GLU A 159 -7.33 -5.16 -2.34
CA GLU A 159 -6.59 -6.24 -3.01
C GLU A 159 -7.40 -7.55 -2.94
N PRO A 160 -7.63 -8.22 -4.08
CA PRO A 160 -8.42 -9.45 -4.09
C PRO A 160 -7.69 -10.57 -3.36
N ILE A 161 -8.41 -11.29 -2.49
CA ILE A 161 -7.87 -12.39 -1.69
C ILE A 161 -8.80 -13.60 -1.69
N MET A 162 -8.21 -14.77 -1.48
CA MET A 162 -8.97 -15.98 -1.16
C MET A 162 -9.41 -15.93 0.30
N CYS A 163 -10.67 -16.30 0.55
CA CYS A 163 -11.26 -16.29 1.88
C CYS A 163 -11.73 -17.68 2.28
N ASN A 164 -11.73 -17.94 3.59
CA ASN A 164 -12.28 -19.17 4.16
C ASN A 164 -13.82 -19.14 4.23
N ALA A 165 -14.43 -17.96 4.16
CA ALA A 165 -15.87 -17.76 4.21
C ALA A 165 -16.27 -16.46 3.50
N HIS A 166 -17.53 -16.37 3.06
CA HIS A 166 -18.09 -15.12 2.55
C HIS A 166 -18.29 -14.11 3.69
N ALA A 167 -17.92 -12.85 3.42
CA ALA A 167 -18.35 -11.75 4.27
C ALA A 167 -19.89 -11.65 4.26
N PRO A 168 -20.54 -11.36 5.41
CA PRO A 168 -21.98 -11.20 5.51
C PRO A 168 -22.51 -10.20 4.48
N GLY A 169 -23.75 -10.39 4.01
CA GLY A 169 -24.43 -9.50 3.07
C GLY A 169 -24.66 -10.13 1.70
N VAL A 170 -24.98 -9.28 0.73
CA VAL A 170 -25.36 -9.70 -0.63
C VAL A 170 -24.11 -10.19 -1.38
N VAL A 171 -24.22 -11.36 -2.00
CA VAL A 171 -23.21 -11.91 -2.91
C VAL A 171 -23.64 -11.59 -4.34
N SER A 172 -22.82 -10.85 -5.08
CA SER A 172 -23.13 -10.52 -6.48
C SER A 172 -22.95 -11.74 -7.39
N LEU A 173 -23.60 -11.71 -8.55
CA LEU A 173 -23.39 -12.73 -9.58
C LEU A 173 -21.94 -12.72 -10.09
N SER A 174 -21.35 -11.54 -10.20
CA SER A 174 -19.94 -11.31 -10.59
C SER A 174 -19.00 -11.97 -9.60
N GLN A 175 -19.26 -11.82 -8.29
CA GLN A 175 -18.53 -12.55 -7.25
C GLN A 175 -18.64 -14.07 -7.45
N ARG A 176 -19.84 -14.61 -7.65
CA ARG A 176 -20.02 -16.07 -7.87
C ARG A 176 -19.30 -16.60 -9.10
N ARG A 177 -19.24 -15.83 -10.18
CA ARG A 177 -18.55 -16.22 -11.41
C ARG A 177 -17.04 -16.21 -11.23
N LEU A 178 -16.51 -15.18 -10.59
CA LEU A 178 -15.11 -15.13 -10.17
C LEU A 178 -14.76 -16.32 -9.27
N GLU A 179 -15.56 -16.59 -8.24
CA GLU A 179 -15.34 -17.74 -7.35
C GLU A 179 -15.33 -19.05 -8.13
N LYS A 180 -16.28 -19.25 -9.05
CA LYS A 180 -16.32 -20.44 -9.91
C LYS A 180 -15.07 -20.57 -10.78
N LEU A 181 -14.55 -19.45 -11.30
CA LEU A 181 -13.32 -19.43 -12.09
C LEU A 181 -12.10 -19.87 -11.26
N TYR A 182 -12.05 -19.49 -9.98
CA TYR A 182 -10.96 -19.82 -9.05
C TYR A 182 -11.27 -21.01 -8.14
N GLY A 183 -11.94 -22.04 -8.66
CA GLY A 183 -12.13 -23.33 -7.95
C GLY A 183 -13.29 -23.39 -6.95
N GLY A 184 -14.16 -22.37 -6.93
CA GLY A 184 -15.37 -22.32 -6.12
C GLY A 184 -15.18 -21.83 -4.70
N SER A 185 -13.96 -21.44 -4.31
CA SER A 185 -13.67 -20.91 -2.99
C SER A 185 -14.15 -19.45 -2.84
N PRO A 186 -14.58 -19.03 -1.63
CA PRO A 186 -14.97 -17.65 -1.37
C PRO A 186 -13.87 -16.64 -1.71
N LEU A 187 -14.26 -15.54 -2.34
CA LEU A 187 -13.39 -14.39 -2.61
C LEU A 187 -13.77 -13.20 -1.75
N GLY A 188 -12.77 -12.39 -1.43
CA GLY A 188 -12.93 -11.13 -0.71
C GLY A 188 -11.86 -10.12 -1.09
N PHE A 189 -11.79 -9.06 -0.30
CA PHE A 189 -10.78 -8.02 -0.46
C PHE A 189 -10.07 -7.79 0.87
N ALA A 190 -8.74 -7.78 0.84
CA ALA A 190 -7.95 -7.12 1.86
C ALA A 190 -8.09 -5.61 1.62
N SER A 191 -8.45 -4.87 2.66
CA SER A 191 -8.67 -3.42 2.56
C SER A 191 -7.69 -2.66 3.43
N ARG A 192 -7.20 -1.53 2.94
CA ARG A 192 -6.36 -0.59 3.70
C ARG A 192 -6.72 0.86 3.38
N VAL A 193 -6.36 1.80 4.26
CA VAL A 193 -6.48 3.23 3.97
C VAL A 193 -5.58 3.50 2.76
N ALA A 194 -6.08 4.20 1.75
CA ALA A 194 -5.22 4.70 0.69
C ALA A 194 -4.20 5.68 1.30
N VAL A 195 -2.95 5.66 0.85
CA VAL A 195 -1.92 6.59 1.32
C VAL A 195 -2.45 8.01 1.14
N HIS A 196 -2.96 8.37 -0.02
CA HIS A 196 -3.42 9.75 -0.24
C HIS A 196 -4.80 10.07 0.36
N CYS A 197 -5.34 9.24 1.25
CA CYS A 197 -6.64 9.49 1.87
C CYS A 197 -6.61 10.80 2.69
N PRO A 198 -7.47 11.79 2.37
CA PRO A 198 -7.49 13.05 3.09
C PRO A 198 -8.17 12.93 4.46
N TRP A 199 -8.70 11.76 4.81
CA TRP A 199 -9.52 11.57 5.99
C TRP A 199 -8.97 10.58 7.01
N LYS A 200 -9.18 10.90 8.30
CA LYS A 200 -9.15 9.93 9.38
C LYS A 200 -10.52 9.28 9.49
N LEU A 201 -10.59 8.03 9.06
CA LEU A 201 -11.82 7.24 9.09
C LEU A 201 -11.97 6.54 10.43
N ASN A 202 -13.16 6.60 11.01
CA ASN A 202 -13.53 5.72 12.11
C ASN A 202 -14.00 4.35 11.58
N ARG A 203 -14.19 3.39 12.49
CA ARG A 203 -14.59 2.02 12.13
C ARG A 203 -15.92 1.95 11.37
N GLU A 204 -16.92 2.73 11.76
CA GLU A 204 -18.22 2.74 11.09
C GLU A 204 -18.11 3.28 9.66
N GLN A 205 -17.35 4.35 9.47
CA GLN A 205 -17.08 4.93 8.15
C GLN A 205 -16.32 3.93 7.26
N TRP A 206 -15.35 3.21 7.82
CA TRP A 206 -14.65 2.14 7.13
C TRP A 206 -15.59 1.02 6.66
N ASP A 207 -16.40 0.50 7.58
CA ASP A 207 -17.34 -0.59 7.28
C ASP A 207 -18.37 -0.16 6.23
N ASN A 208 -18.83 1.09 6.28
CA ASN A 208 -19.73 1.66 5.28
C ASN A 208 -19.06 1.79 3.90
N LEU A 209 -17.83 2.28 3.81
CA LEU A 209 -17.08 2.35 2.56
C LEU A 209 -16.92 0.97 1.92
N LEU A 210 -16.59 -0.05 2.70
CA LEU A 210 -16.49 -1.43 2.21
C LEU A 210 -17.84 -1.99 1.78
N SER A 211 -18.89 -1.78 2.58
CA SER A 211 -20.23 -2.25 2.26
C SER A 211 -20.76 -1.65 0.95
N PHE A 212 -20.60 -0.33 0.78
CA PHE A 212 -21.10 0.40 -0.39
C PHE A 212 -20.27 0.15 -1.65
N SER A 213 -18.98 -0.13 -1.53
CA SER A 213 -18.10 -0.43 -2.67
C SER A 213 -18.19 -1.88 -3.15
N ARG A 214 -18.61 -2.83 -2.30
CA ARG A 214 -18.48 -4.27 -2.53
C ARG A 214 -19.02 -4.77 -3.88
N LEU A 215 -20.25 -4.38 -4.25
CA LEU A 215 -20.86 -4.87 -5.49
C LEU A 215 -20.10 -4.36 -6.72
N GLN A 216 -19.80 -3.06 -6.74
CA GLN A 216 -19.04 -2.43 -7.81
C GLN A 216 -17.62 -2.99 -7.90
N ALA A 217 -16.98 -3.30 -6.77
CA ALA A 217 -15.64 -3.89 -6.71
C ALA A 217 -15.59 -5.26 -7.39
N PHE A 218 -16.56 -6.14 -7.11
CA PHE A 218 -16.62 -7.45 -7.79
C PHE A 218 -16.98 -7.34 -9.28
N ASP A 219 -17.88 -6.41 -9.64
CA ASP A 219 -18.21 -6.16 -11.05
C ASP A 219 -16.99 -5.67 -11.84
N LEU A 220 -16.19 -4.80 -11.24
CA LEU A 220 -14.96 -4.31 -11.86
C LEU A 220 -13.90 -5.41 -11.94
N LEU A 221 -13.69 -6.17 -10.85
CA LEU A 221 -12.74 -7.27 -10.83
C LEU A 221 -13.06 -8.34 -11.90
N GLU A 222 -14.33 -8.70 -12.08
CA GLU A 222 -14.75 -9.64 -13.14
C GLU A 222 -14.36 -9.13 -14.53
N LYS A 223 -14.59 -7.85 -14.81
CA LYS A 223 -14.19 -7.23 -16.09
C LYS A 223 -12.69 -7.25 -16.31
N LEU A 224 -11.90 -6.93 -15.27
CA LEU A 224 -10.45 -6.93 -15.35
C LEU A 224 -9.90 -8.33 -15.62
N VAL A 225 -10.39 -9.34 -14.90
CA VAL A 225 -9.99 -10.74 -15.11
C VAL A 225 -10.38 -11.23 -16.50
N SER A 226 -11.59 -10.90 -16.98
CA SER A 226 -12.04 -11.29 -18.32
C SER A 226 -11.18 -10.66 -19.41
N THR A 227 -10.82 -9.38 -19.26
CA THR A 227 -9.97 -8.67 -20.24
C THR A 227 -8.56 -9.26 -20.30
N CYS A 228 -8.01 -9.75 -19.19
CA CYS A 228 -6.72 -10.45 -19.17
C CYS A 228 -6.76 -11.85 -19.80
N GLN A 229 -7.92 -12.49 -19.91
CA GLN A 229 -8.08 -13.82 -20.52
C GLN A 229 -8.23 -13.77 -22.04
N ASP A 230 -8.65 -12.62 -22.58
CA ASP A 230 -8.83 -12.41 -24.02
C ASP A 230 -7.52 -11.97 -24.73
N ILE A 231 -6.39 -11.96 -24.01
CA ILE A 231 -5.03 -11.66 -24.50
C ILE A 231 -4.18 -12.93 -24.45
#